data_AF-A0A916PC26-F1
#
_entry.id   AF-A0A916PC26-F1
#
_cell.length_a   1.000
_cell.length_b   1.000
_cell.length_c   1.000
_cell.angle_alpha   90.00
_cell.angle_beta   90.00
_cell.angle_gamma   90.00
#
_symmetry.space_group_name_H-M   'P 1'
#
loop_
_entity.id
_entity.type
_entity.pdbx_description
1 polymer ?
#
loop_
_entity_poly.entity_id
_entity_poly.type
_entity_poly.pdbx_seq_one_letter_code
_entity_poly.pdbx_strand_id
1 'polypeptide(L)'
;MKFLISALILVFVFNISFPQDGDSSRVNPYRLGFVLGMGVGVLTVAHLQQYNSWWKGELTSFHFRDDFNHVLNADKFGHAYFSFLLSDLLSRSLRWAGVGENSALIWGGIGSLLFQTYVEVEDGFRPTLGFSISDWVSNVVGAFLPYARSKFEFLKVVNFKMSMFPSEKFKSGAHRFIVDDYESLYFWLSFDISRILNLEFSKFWVIDFFDIAVGYSVKQIDWRGNGKREIFLSIDYDLTKIPLKVWLLRQIFHLLNYYHLPSPSLRISPNFRFYVIKF
;
A
#
# COMPACT_ATOMS: atom_id res chain seq x y z
N MET A 1 -2.27 -14.73 1.73
CA MET A 1 -1.16 -14.69 0.75
C MET A 1 -1.62 -14.98 -0.69
N LYS A 2 -2.32 -16.09 -0.97
CA LYS A 2 -2.65 -16.54 -2.35
C LYS A 2 -3.77 -15.78 -3.10
N PHE A 3 -4.29 -14.64 -2.61
CA PHE A 3 -5.45 -14.02 -3.27
C PHE A 3 -5.34 -12.51 -3.47
N LEU A 4 -4.93 -11.72 -2.46
CA LEU A 4 -4.69 -10.27 -2.67
C LEU A 4 -3.47 -10.01 -3.57
N ILE A 5 -2.37 -10.74 -3.34
CA ILE A 5 -1.20 -10.76 -4.22
C ILE A 5 -1.59 -11.36 -5.58
N SER A 6 -2.43 -12.39 -5.62
CA SER A 6 -2.88 -12.99 -6.89
C SER A 6 -3.86 -12.12 -7.67
N ALA A 7 -4.66 -11.29 -7.01
CA ALA A 7 -5.57 -10.30 -7.61
C ALA A 7 -4.79 -9.10 -8.14
N LEU A 8 -3.82 -8.59 -7.37
CA LEU A 8 -2.88 -7.55 -7.82
C LEU A 8 -1.98 -8.04 -8.96
N ILE A 9 -1.57 -9.31 -8.95
CA ILE A 9 -0.85 -9.98 -10.04
C ILE A 9 -1.77 -10.19 -11.26
N LEU A 10 -3.04 -10.57 -11.08
CA LEU A 10 -4.00 -10.74 -12.18
C LEU A 10 -4.32 -9.43 -12.90
N VAL A 11 -4.33 -8.29 -12.19
CA VAL A 11 -4.44 -6.95 -12.80
C VAL A 11 -3.27 -6.66 -13.76
N PHE A 12 -2.11 -7.30 -13.57
CA PHE A 12 -0.90 -6.98 -14.33
C PHE A 12 -0.46 -8.06 -15.34
N VAL A 13 -0.75 -9.34 -15.10
CA VAL A 13 -0.26 -10.47 -15.92
C VAL A 13 -0.75 -10.43 -17.38
N PHE A 14 -1.67 -9.55 -17.79
CA PHE A 14 -2.06 -9.44 -19.21
C PHE A 14 -1.72 -8.11 -19.90
N ASN A 15 -0.91 -7.26 -19.26
CA ASN A 15 -0.19 -6.19 -19.97
C ASN A 15 1.05 -6.72 -20.73
N ILE A 16 1.16 -8.04 -20.98
CA ILE A 16 2.33 -8.76 -21.50
C ILE A 16 2.81 -8.30 -22.89
N SER A 17 2.01 -7.53 -23.62
CA SER A 17 2.43 -6.98 -24.90
C SER A 17 2.05 -5.51 -24.91
N PHE A 18 3.01 -4.64 -25.20
CA PHE A 18 2.93 -3.54 -26.16
C PHE A 18 3.87 -2.40 -25.72
N PRO A 19 4.77 -1.94 -26.61
CA PRO A 19 5.65 -0.82 -26.32
C PRO A 19 4.83 0.44 -26.01
N GLN A 20 5.33 1.20 -25.05
CA GLN A 20 4.81 2.51 -24.68
C GLN A 20 5.59 3.57 -25.46
N ASP A 21 5.43 3.59 -26.78
CA ASP A 21 6.10 4.58 -27.67
C ASP A 21 5.09 5.38 -28.51
N GLY A 22 3.90 5.63 -27.97
CA GLY A 22 2.92 6.50 -28.60
C GLY A 22 2.39 7.49 -27.58
N ASP A 23 2.91 8.72 -27.63
CA ASP A 23 2.30 9.91 -27.04
C ASP A 23 0.99 10.23 -27.78
N SER A 24 0.05 9.29 -27.78
CA SER A 24 -1.30 9.56 -28.26
C SER A 24 -2.00 10.29 -27.14
N SER A 25 -2.23 11.59 -27.31
CA SER A 25 -3.06 12.43 -26.43
C SER A 25 -4.54 12.00 -26.34
N ARG A 26 -4.87 10.81 -26.86
CA ARG A 26 -6.22 10.25 -26.96
C ARG A 26 -6.31 9.01 -26.10
N VAL A 27 -7.32 9.00 -25.24
CA VAL A 27 -7.67 7.83 -24.41
C VAL A 27 -8.04 6.66 -25.32
N ASN A 28 -7.45 5.50 -25.07
CA ASN A 28 -7.82 4.25 -25.72
C ASN A 28 -9.02 3.62 -24.99
N PRO A 29 -10.21 3.54 -25.60
CA PRO A 29 -11.42 3.08 -24.92
C PRO A 29 -11.36 1.62 -24.50
N TYR A 30 -10.64 0.76 -25.23
CA TYR A 30 -10.48 -0.65 -24.86
C TYR A 30 -9.58 -0.80 -23.63
N ARG A 31 -8.47 -0.06 -23.58
CA ARG A 31 -7.60 -0.04 -22.40
C ARG A 31 -8.33 0.55 -21.20
N LEU A 32 -9.06 1.65 -21.39
CA LEU A 32 -9.85 2.25 -20.31
C LEU A 32 -10.92 1.27 -19.80
N GLY A 33 -11.70 0.67 -20.70
CA GLY A 33 -12.70 -0.34 -20.34
C GLY A 33 -12.09 -1.52 -19.58
N PHE A 34 -10.90 -1.98 -19.98
CA PHE A 34 -10.17 -3.01 -19.27
C PHE A 34 -9.76 -2.56 -17.87
N VAL A 35 -9.19 -1.36 -17.72
CA VAL A 35 -8.80 -0.80 -16.40
C VAL A 35 -10.00 -0.70 -15.47
N LEU A 36 -11.14 -0.20 -15.97
CA LEU A 36 -12.37 -0.11 -15.20
C LEU A 36 -12.92 -1.49 -14.82
N GLY A 37 -12.93 -2.43 -15.76
CA GLY A 37 -13.33 -3.82 -15.51
C GLY A 37 -12.47 -4.51 -14.45
N MET A 38 -11.15 -4.30 -14.50
CA MET A 38 -10.23 -4.80 -13.47
C MET A 38 -10.48 -4.12 -12.12
N GLY A 39 -10.78 -2.81 -12.11
CA GLY A 39 -11.18 -2.10 -10.89
C GLY A 39 -12.41 -2.73 -10.22
N VAL A 40 -13.45 -3.06 -11.00
CA VAL A 40 -14.63 -3.79 -10.52
C VAL A 40 -14.25 -5.17 -9.98
N GLY A 41 -13.36 -5.89 -10.66
CA GLY A 41 -12.84 -7.18 -10.21
C GLY A 41 -12.13 -7.10 -8.86
N VAL A 42 -11.24 -6.13 -8.68
CA VAL A 42 -10.53 -5.88 -7.42
C VAL A 42 -11.52 -5.53 -6.29
N LEU A 43 -12.48 -4.63 -6.56
CA LEU A 43 -13.52 -4.27 -5.60
C LEU A 43 -14.33 -5.49 -5.18
N THR A 44 -14.74 -6.33 -6.14
CA THR A 44 -15.50 -7.56 -5.87
C THR A 44 -14.70 -8.52 -4.99
N VAL A 45 -13.42 -8.73 -5.30
CA VAL A 45 -12.54 -9.60 -4.51
C VAL A 45 -12.37 -9.06 -3.10
N ALA A 46 -12.13 -7.76 -2.95
CA ALA A 46 -11.95 -7.14 -1.65
C ALA A 46 -13.23 -7.16 -0.82
N HIS A 47 -14.40 -6.93 -1.44
CA HIS A 47 -15.70 -7.11 -0.81
C HIS A 47 -15.86 -8.54 -0.28
N LEU A 48 -15.56 -9.56 -1.09
CA LEU A 48 -15.65 -10.95 -0.64
C LEU A 48 -14.67 -11.26 0.50
N GLN A 49 -13.49 -10.63 0.51
CA GLN A 49 -12.55 -10.75 1.62
C GLN A 49 -13.13 -10.16 2.91
N GLN A 50 -13.58 -8.90 2.88
CA GLN A 50 -14.13 -8.23 4.06
C GLN A 50 -15.45 -8.84 4.51
N TYR A 51 -16.28 -9.32 3.59
CA TYR A 51 -17.44 -10.12 3.92
C TYR A 51 -17.07 -11.37 4.71
N ASN A 52 -16.01 -12.06 4.31
CA ASN A 52 -15.57 -13.26 4.98
C ASN A 52 -14.85 -13.02 6.31
N SER A 53 -14.30 -11.83 6.55
CA SER A 53 -13.56 -11.49 7.77
C SER A 53 -14.38 -10.69 8.78
N TRP A 54 -15.15 -9.70 8.33
CA TRP A 54 -15.66 -8.61 9.16
C TRP A 54 -17.16 -8.36 9.00
N TRP A 55 -17.73 -8.56 7.81
CA TRP A 55 -19.08 -8.08 7.51
C TRP A 55 -20.20 -9.14 7.59
N LYS A 56 -19.88 -10.40 7.87
CA LYS A 56 -20.88 -11.44 8.10
C LYS A 56 -21.64 -11.21 9.40
N GLY A 57 -22.95 -11.36 9.34
CA GLY A 57 -23.82 -11.33 10.52
C GLY A 57 -24.90 -10.26 10.41
N GLU A 58 -25.40 -9.85 11.57
CA GLU A 58 -26.46 -8.87 11.70
C GLU A 58 -25.99 -7.45 11.36
N LEU A 59 -26.91 -6.66 10.83
CA LEU A 59 -26.70 -5.24 10.56
C LEU A 59 -27.39 -4.39 11.62
N THR A 60 -26.81 -3.23 11.92
CA THR A 60 -27.42 -2.18 12.75
C THR A 60 -27.84 -1.00 11.88
N SER A 61 -28.45 0.02 12.49
CA SER A 61 -28.49 1.34 11.86
C SER A 61 -27.07 1.89 11.66
N PHE A 62 -26.90 2.73 10.65
CA PHE A 62 -25.63 3.40 10.39
C PHE A 62 -25.17 4.18 11.62
N HIS A 63 -23.90 4.05 11.99
CA HIS A 63 -23.30 4.79 13.09
C HIS A 63 -21.81 5.04 12.88
N PHE A 64 -21.34 6.11 13.53
CA PHE A 64 -19.93 6.43 13.61
C PHE A 64 -19.32 5.78 14.84
N ARG A 65 -18.12 5.22 14.69
CA ARG A 65 -17.32 4.70 15.79
C ARG A 65 -15.85 4.83 15.44
N ASP A 66 -15.18 5.81 16.02
CA ASP A 66 -13.76 6.01 15.81
C ASP A 66 -12.96 5.09 16.74
N ASP A 67 -11.99 4.39 16.16
CA ASP A 67 -11.12 3.39 16.81
C ASP A 67 -9.63 3.74 16.63
N PHE A 68 -9.33 5.04 16.48
CA PHE A 68 -8.00 5.64 16.29
C PHE A 68 -6.82 4.87 16.92
N ASN A 69 -6.93 4.48 18.19
CA ASN A 69 -5.86 3.82 18.93
C ASN A 69 -6.13 2.34 19.29
N HIS A 70 -7.24 1.71 18.85
CA HIS A 70 -7.61 0.34 19.24
C HIS A 70 -6.48 -0.68 19.00
N VAL A 71 -5.82 -0.59 17.85
CA VAL A 71 -4.66 -1.41 17.49
C VAL A 71 -3.39 -0.58 17.38
N LEU A 72 -3.23 0.38 18.30
CA LEU A 72 -2.08 1.28 18.36
C LEU A 72 -1.83 1.96 17.02
N ASN A 73 -2.87 2.48 16.36
CA ASN A 73 -2.79 3.16 15.06
C ASN A 73 -2.30 2.29 13.87
N ALA A 74 -2.00 1.00 14.05
CA ALA A 74 -1.55 0.14 12.95
C ALA A 74 -2.57 0.09 11.81
N ASP A 75 -3.83 0.12 12.17
CA ASP A 75 -4.94 0.20 11.22
C ASP A 75 -4.90 1.47 10.36
N LYS A 76 -4.53 2.62 10.96
CA LYS A 76 -4.51 3.91 10.26
C LYS A 76 -3.36 3.94 9.25
N PHE A 77 -2.23 3.31 9.59
CA PHE A 77 -1.16 3.05 8.64
C PHE A 77 -1.60 2.08 7.52
N GLY A 78 -2.40 1.07 7.84
CA GLY A 78 -3.03 0.18 6.86
C GLY A 78 -3.91 0.95 5.87
N HIS A 79 -4.86 1.74 6.37
CA HIS A 79 -5.73 2.60 5.58
C HIS A 79 -4.96 3.56 4.68
N ALA A 80 -3.95 4.24 5.21
CA ALA A 80 -3.08 5.09 4.40
C ALA A 80 -2.30 4.30 3.34
N TYR A 81 -1.71 3.15 3.71
CA TYR A 81 -0.89 2.35 2.80
C TYR A 81 -1.70 1.74 1.65
N PHE A 82 -2.83 1.08 1.95
CA PHE A 82 -3.65 0.43 0.93
C PHE A 82 -4.35 1.46 0.03
N SER A 83 -4.70 2.63 0.56
CA SER A 83 -5.20 3.74 -0.26
C SER A 83 -4.12 4.31 -1.19
N PHE A 84 -2.90 4.47 -0.69
CA PHE A 84 -1.76 4.87 -1.51
C PHE A 84 -1.48 3.86 -2.64
N LEU A 85 -1.41 2.58 -2.30
CA LEU A 85 -1.13 1.50 -3.24
C LEU A 85 -2.19 1.43 -4.35
N LEU A 86 -3.47 1.44 -3.98
CA LEU A 86 -4.57 1.39 -4.94
C LEU A 86 -4.58 2.63 -5.84
N SER A 87 -4.39 3.81 -5.26
CA SER A 87 -4.32 5.07 -6.00
C SER A 87 -3.20 5.07 -7.04
N ASP A 88 -1.96 4.74 -6.65
CA ASP A 88 -0.83 4.75 -7.57
C ASP A 88 -1.00 3.71 -8.69
N LEU A 89 -1.43 2.49 -8.35
CA LEU A 89 -1.69 1.44 -9.35
C LEU A 89 -2.77 1.86 -10.34
N LEU A 90 -3.89 2.41 -9.86
CA LEU A 90 -4.97 2.88 -10.71
C LEU A 90 -4.50 4.06 -11.60
N SER A 91 -3.75 5.01 -11.05
CA SER A 91 -3.15 6.11 -11.82
C SER A 91 -2.22 5.61 -12.93
N ARG A 92 -1.38 4.61 -12.66
CA ARG A 92 -0.53 3.99 -13.70
C ARG A 92 -1.35 3.31 -14.78
N SER A 93 -2.37 2.56 -14.40
CA SER A 93 -3.29 1.90 -15.33
C SER A 93 -4.05 2.91 -16.20
N LEU A 94 -4.51 4.02 -15.63
CA LEU A 94 -5.15 5.11 -16.38
C LEU A 94 -4.19 5.79 -17.36
N ARG A 95 -2.93 6.06 -16.95
CA ARG A 95 -1.89 6.56 -17.87
C ARG A 95 -1.63 5.59 -19.01
N TRP A 96 -1.60 4.29 -18.73
CA TRP A 96 -1.46 3.27 -19.78
C TRP A 96 -2.64 3.26 -20.77
N ALA A 97 -3.84 3.60 -20.30
CA ALA A 97 -5.01 3.82 -21.13
C ALA A 97 -5.01 5.15 -21.91
N GLY A 98 -3.98 5.98 -21.79
CA GLY A 98 -3.85 7.27 -22.48
C GLY A 98 -4.49 8.45 -21.74
N VAL A 99 -4.83 8.29 -20.46
CA VAL A 99 -5.26 9.42 -19.62
C VAL A 99 -4.04 10.26 -19.24
N GLY A 100 -4.12 11.58 -19.45
CA GLY A 100 -3.02 12.50 -19.10
C GLY A 100 -2.63 12.40 -17.62
N GLU A 101 -1.34 12.60 -17.33
CA GLU A 101 -0.75 12.29 -16.02
C GLU A 101 -1.47 12.94 -14.83
N ASN A 102 -1.72 14.25 -14.87
CA ASN A 102 -2.43 14.95 -13.80
C ASN A 102 -3.83 14.36 -13.56
N SER A 103 -4.58 14.10 -14.65
CA SER A 103 -5.91 13.51 -14.56
C SER A 103 -5.85 12.08 -14.03
N ALA A 104 -4.86 11.29 -14.43
CA ALA A 104 -4.69 9.93 -13.95
C ALA A 104 -4.35 9.88 -12.45
N LEU A 105 -3.54 10.81 -11.95
CA LEU A 105 -3.24 10.94 -10.52
C LEU A 105 -4.48 11.34 -9.70
N ILE A 106 -5.27 12.30 -10.20
CA ILE A 106 -6.52 12.72 -9.53
C ILE A 106 -7.56 11.60 -9.54
N TRP A 107 -7.80 10.98 -10.70
CA TRP A 107 -8.79 9.90 -10.83
C TRP A 107 -8.37 8.62 -10.11
N GLY A 108 -7.07 8.34 -10.03
CA GLY A 108 -6.54 7.26 -9.18
C GLY A 108 -6.85 7.50 -7.70
N GLY A 109 -6.59 8.72 -7.22
CA GLY A 109 -6.92 9.12 -5.85
C GLY A 109 -8.42 9.07 -5.55
N ILE A 110 -9.25 9.63 -6.43
CA ILE A 110 -10.72 9.58 -6.29
C ILE A 110 -11.22 8.13 -6.29
N GLY A 111 -10.75 7.29 -7.22
CA GLY A 111 -11.14 5.89 -7.30
C GLY A 111 -10.76 5.11 -6.04
N SER A 112 -9.55 5.34 -5.52
CA SER A 112 -9.13 4.73 -4.26
C SER A 112 -9.95 5.22 -3.06
N LEU A 113 -10.20 6.52 -2.96
CA LEU A 113 -10.97 7.07 -1.85
C LEU A 113 -12.43 6.62 -1.88
N LEU A 114 -13.04 6.50 -3.06
CA LEU A 114 -14.39 5.95 -3.21
C LEU A 114 -14.46 4.50 -2.72
N PHE A 115 -13.47 3.68 -3.09
CA PHE A 115 -13.41 2.29 -2.64
C PHE A 115 -13.23 2.18 -1.11
N GLN A 116 -12.38 3.02 -0.52
CA GLN A 116 -12.16 2.99 0.92
C GLN A 116 -13.34 3.60 1.70
N THR A 117 -13.97 4.65 1.18
CA THR A 117 -15.21 5.20 1.76
C THR A 117 -16.33 4.15 1.73
N TYR A 118 -16.38 3.32 0.68
CA TYR A 118 -17.31 2.18 0.63
C TYR A 118 -17.06 1.20 1.79
N VAL A 119 -15.80 0.89 2.12
CA VAL A 119 -15.44 0.05 3.28
C VAL A 119 -15.92 0.67 4.60
N GLU A 120 -15.62 1.95 4.84
CA GLU A 120 -16.06 2.66 6.05
C GLU A 120 -17.59 2.71 6.19
N VAL A 121 -18.30 2.86 5.06
CA VAL A 121 -19.76 2.85 5.05
C VAL A 121 -20.31 1.49 5.43
N GLU A 122 -19.73 0.39 4.92
CA GLU A 122 -20.09 -0.96 5.34
C GLU A 122 -19.82 -1.19 6.82
N ASP A 123 -18.66 -0.74 7.33
CA ASP A 123 -18.33 -0.84 8.75
C ASP A 123 -19.34 -0.08 9.63
N GLY A 124 -19.84 1.06 9.14
CA GLY A 124 -20.92 1.83 9.78
C GLY A 124 -22.22 1.07 10.05
N PHE A 125 -22.47 -0.05 9.37
CA PHE A 125 -23.65 -0.90 9.60
C PHE A 125 -23.35 -2.13 10.46
N ARG A 126 -22.12 -2.33 10.97
CA ARG A 126 -21.76 -3.54 11.74
C ARG A 126 -21.77 -3.26 13.26
N PRO A 127 -22.33 -4.16 14.10
CA PRO A 127 -22.47 -3.93 15.54
C PRO A 127 -21.16 -3.67 16.30
N THR A 128 -20.06 -4.28 15.86
CA THR A 128 -18.75 -4.20 16.53
C THR A 128 -17.76 -3.24 15.86
N LEU A 129 -18.09 -2.74 14.67
CA LEU A 129 -17.29 -1.76 13.91
C LEU A 129 -18.06 -0.43 13.90
N GLY A 130 -17.71 0.47 12.99
CA GLY A 130 -18.48 1.67 12.67
C GLY A 130 -17.71 2.50 11.66
N PHE A 131 -18.35 3.54 11.10
CA PHE A 131 -17.62 4.46 10.22
C PHE A 131 -16.60 5.20 11.06
N SER A 132 -15.32 5.02 10.77
CA SER A 132 -14.22 5.62 11.51
C SER A 132 -13.73 6.87 10.78
N ILE A 133 -13.87 8.02 11.43
CA ILE A 133 -13.39 9.29 10.84
C ILE A 133 -11.88 9.25 10.68
N SER A 134 -11.16 8.64 11.62
CA SER A 134 -9.71 8.59 11.55
C SER A 134 -9.19 7.63 10.47
N ASP A 135 -9.92 6.55 10.16
CA ASP A 135 -9.64 5.73 8.97
C ASP A 135 -9.92 6.48 7.69
N TRP A 136 -11.08 7.12 7.61
CA TRP A 136 -11.42 7.92 6.44
C TRP A 136 -10.37 9.02 6.16
N VAL A 137 -9.89 9.72 7.19
CA VAL A 137 -8.79 10.69 7.04
C VAL A 137 -7.50 10.02 6.57
N SER A 138 -7.15 8.86 7.12
CA SER A 138 -5.97 8.09 6.70
C SER A 138 -6.10 7.64 5.23
N ASN A 139 -7.31 7.25 4.82
CA ASN A 139 -7.64 6.92 3.44
C ASN A 139 -7.45 8.11 2.50
N VAL A 140 -7.89 9.31 2.88
CA VAL A 140 -7.67 10.56 2.12
C VAL A 140 -6.18 10.84 1.96
N VAL A 141 -5.40 10.76 3.04
CA VAL A 141 -3.94 11.00 3.01
C VAL A 141 -3.26 10.03 2.06
N GLY A 142 -3.56 8.72 2.17
CA GLY A 142 -3.00 7.71 1.30
C GLY A 142 -3.40 7.88 -0.17
N ALA A 143 -4.70 8.06 -0.43
CA ALA A 143 -5.25 8.14 -1.77
C ALA A 143 -4.67 9.30 -2.58
N PHE A 144 -4.39 10.45 -1.95
CA PHE A 144 -3.84 11.61 -2.65
C PHE A 144 -2.32 11.77 -2.50
N LEU A 145 -1.63 10.85 -1.81
CA LEU A 145 -0.18 10.87 -1.70
C LEU A 145 0.53 10.82 -3.07
N PRO A 146 0.13 9.98 -4.06
CA PRO A 146 0.76 9.99 -5.39
C PRO A 146 0.64 11.34 -6.10
N TYR A 147 -0.53 11.97 -6.02
CA TYR A 147 -0.76 13.32 -6.55
C TYR A 147 0.13 14.36 -5.85
N ALA A 148 0.19 14.34 -4.51
CA ALA A 148 1.04 15.25 -3.75
C ALA A 148 2.54 15.08 -4.10
N ARG A 149 3.02 13.84 -4.23
CA ARG A 149 4.39 13.52 -4.69
C ARG A 149 4.69 14.10 -6.07
N SER A 150 3.72 14.18 -6.98
CA SER A 150 3.91 14.81 -8.29
C SER A 150 4.12 16.33 -8.22
N LYS A 151 3.64 16.99 -7.16
CA LYS A 151 3.66 18.46 -7.00
C LYS A 151 4.80 18.95 -6.11
N PHE A 152 5.19 18.16 -5.13
CA PHE A 152 6.14 18.58 -4.11
C PHE A 152 7.40 17.71 -4.14
N GLU A 153 8.54 18.33 -4.47
CA GLU A 153 9.82 17.61 -4.61
C GLU A 153 10.26 16.92 -3.31
N PHE A 154 10.02 17.55 -2.16
CA PHE A 154 10.36 16.98 -0.85
C PHE A 154 9.59 15.69 -0.51
N LEU A 155 8.48 15.41 -1.21
CA LEU A 155 7.73 14.15 -1.03
C LEU A 155 8.23 13.06 -1.99
N LYS A 156 9.00 13.40 -3.04
CA LYS A 156 9.53 12.42 -3.98
C LYS A 156 10.62 11.54 -3.34
N VAL A 157 11.30 12.05 -2.32
CA VAL A 157 12.32 11.30 -1.55
C VAL A 157 11.72 10.20 -0.68
N VAL A 158 10.40 10.19 -0.43
CA VAL A 158 9.78 9.21 0.48
C VAL A 158 9.01 8.16 -0.31
N ASN A 159 9.36 6.90 -0.10
CA ASN A 159 8.63 5.73 -0.57
C ASN A 159 7.88 5.09 0.61
N PHE A 160 6.57 4.85 0.43
CA PHE A 160 5.76 4.16 1.42
C PHE A 160 5.68 2.68 1.07
N LYS A 161 6.21 1.82 1.94
CA LYS A 161 6.28 0.37 1.73
C LYS A 161 5.64 -0.39 2.89
N MET A 162 5.31 -1.64 2.64
CA MET A 162 4.85 -2.57 3.67
C MET A 162 5.67 -3.86 3.61
N SER A 163 5.84 -4.52 4.74
CA SER A 163 6.28 -5.91 4.78
C SER A 163 5.41 -6.72 5.74
N MET A 164 5.46 -8.04 5.59
CA MET A 164 4.60 -8.95 6.33
C MET A 164 5.42 -10.10 6.90
N PHE A 165 5.30 -10.30 8.21
CA PHE A 165 5.90 -11.44 8.90
C PHE A 165 4.88 -12.08 9.84
N PRO A 166 4.41 -13.31 9.54
CA PRO A 166 3.38 -14.01 10.31
C PRO A 166 3.63 -13.99 11.82
N SER A 167 2.70 -13.39 12.57
CA SER A 167 2.64 -13.49 14.02
C SER A 167 2.25 -14.90 14.46
N GLU A 168 2.47 -15.23 15.73
CA GLU A 168 2.00 -16.50 16.29
C GLU A 168 0.46 -16.60 16.27
N LYS A 169 -0.26 -15.49 16.46
CA LYS A 169 -1.73 -15.44 16.34
C LYS A 169 -2.18 -15.79 14.92
N PHE A 170 -1.52 -15.25 13.91
CA PHE A 170 -1.84 -15.60 12.52
C PHE A 170 -1.54 -17.06 12.21
N LYS A 171 -0.38 -17.57 12.65
CA LYS A 171 0.00 -18.99 12.45
C LYS A 171 -0.95 -19.96 13.15
N SER A 172 -1.50 -19.58 14.30
CA SER A 172 -2.51 -20.38 15.01
C SER A 172 -3.92 -20.26 14.42
N GLY A 173 -4.11 -19.50 13.34
CA GLY A 173 -5.38 -19.36 12.64
C GLY A 173 -6.34 -18.33 13.25
N ALA A 174 -5.86 -17.39 14.08
CA ALA A 174 -6.71 -16.35 14.66
C ALA A 174 -7.30 -15.40 13.62
N HIS A 175 -6.63 -15.24 12.48
CA HIS A 175 -7.08 -14.41 11.37
C HIS A 175 -7.04 -15.20 10.07
N ARG A 176 -8.06 -15.01 9.22
CA ARG A 176 -8.18 -15.72 7.95
C ARG A 176 -7.21 -15.19 6.90
N PHE A 177 -7.01 -13.87 6.87
CA PHE A 177 -6.06 -13.20 5.99
C PHE A 177 -5.01 -12.47 6.80
N ILE A 178 -3.76 -12.47 6.33
CA ILE A 178 -2.63 -11.88 7.05
C ILE A 178 -2.76 -10.36 7.22
N VAL A 179 -3.50 -9.71 6.30
CA VAL A 179 -3.78 -8.27 6.36
C VAL A 179 -4.77 -7.91 7.47
N ASP A 180 -5.52 -8.89 7.99
CA ASP A 180 -6.40 -8.71 9.15
C ASP A 180 -5.63 -8.87 10.49
N ASP A 181 -4.38 -9.37 10.44
CA ASP A 181 -3.51 -9.49 11.61
C ASP A 181 -2.50 -8.35 11.66
N TYR A 182 -2.85 -7.26 12.35
CA TYR A 182 -1.96 -6.11 12.53
C TYR A 182 -0.62 -6.45 13.16
N GLU A 183 -0.51 -7.54 13.94
CA GLU A 183 0.77 -7.98 14.49
C GLU A 183 1.70 -8.61 13.43
N SER A 184 1.18 -8.97 12.26
CA SER A 184 1.96 -9.43 11.12
C SER A 184 2.43 -8.31 10.19
N LEU A 185 1.89 -7.09 10.32
CA LEU A 185 2.13 -5.99 9.39
C LEU A 185 3.24 -5.06 9.89
N TYR A 186 4.08 -4.62 8.95
CA TYR A 186 5.14 -3.64 9.18
C TYR A 186 5.03 -2.58 8.09
N PHE A 187 4.96 -1.32 8.50
CA PHE A 187 4.85 -0.17 7.61
C PHE A 187 6.16 0.59 7.59
N TRP A 188 6.64 0.97 6.42
CA TRP A 188 7.96 1.55 6.24
C TRP A 188 7.89 2.84 5.45
N LEU A 189 8.50 3.89 5.97
CA LEU A 189 8.85 5.08 5.20
C LEU A 189 10.32 4.96 4.82
N SER A 190 10.56 4.75 3.54
CA SER A 190 11.90 4.62 2.96
C SER A 190 12.32 5.93 2.30
N PHE A 191 13.54 6.35 2.56
CA PHE A 191 14.08 7.66 2.19
C PHE A 191 15.18 7.50 1.15
N ASP A 192 14.96 8.11 0.00
CA ASP A 192 15.87 8.13 -1.15
C ASP A 192 17.15 8.90 -0.80
N ILE A 193 18.20 8.16 -0.43
CA ILE A 193 19.46 8.76 0.01
C ILE A 193 20.18 9.45 -1.14
N SER A 194 20.14 8.87 -2.34
CA SER A 194 20.74 9.49 -3.53
C SER A 194 20.13 10.85 -3.83
N ARG A 195 18.80 10.98 -3.71
CA ARG A 195 18.10 12.24 -3.96
C ARG A 195 18.34 13.25 -2.84
N ILE A 196 18.32 12.81 -1.57
CA ILE A 196 18.61 13.66 -0.41
C ILE A 196 20.02 14.27 -0.49
N LEU A 197 21.00 13.45 -0.86
CA LEU A 197 22.41 13.86 -0.95
C LEU A 197 22.77 14.46 -2.31
N ASN A 198 21.81 14.59 -3.23
CA ASN A 198 22.04 14.99 -4.63
C ASN A 198 23.19 14.19 -5.30
N LEU A 199 23.23 12.88 -5.07
CA LEU A 199 24.24 11.96 -5.59
C LEU A 199 23.84 11.32 -6.94
N GLU A 200 22.76 11.80 -7.56
CA GLU A 200 22.27 11.37 -8.88
C GLU A 200 23.32 11.53 -10.02
N PHE A 201 24.51 12.03 -9.71
CA PHE A 201 25.66 12.21 -10.61
C PHE A 201 26.48 10.95 -10.89
N SER A 202 26.33 9.87 -10.11
CA SER A 202 27.13 8.67 -10.32
C SER A 202 26.52 7.78 -11.41
N LYS A 203 27.30 7.37 -12.42
CA LYS A 203 26.84 6.38 -13.44
C LYS A 203 26.58 4.97 -12.86
N PHE A 204 26.62 4.82 -11.54
CA PHE A 204 26.47 3.56 -10.84
C PHE A 204 25.12 3.50 -10.15
N TRP A 205 24.13 2.92 -10.84
CA TRP A 205 22.78 2.64 -10.31
C TRP A 205 22.79 1.90 -8.95
N VAL A 206 23.90 1.25 -8.62
CA VAL A 206 24.13 0.56 -7.33
C VAL A 206 24.10 1.54 -6.15
N ILE A 207 24.51 2.79 -6.32
CA ILE A 207 24.46 3.80 -5.25
C ILE A 207 23.02 4.29 -5.07
N ASP A 208 22.31 4.52 -6.16
CA ASP A 208 20.92 5.00 -6.08
C ASP A 208 19.97 3.92 -5.55
N PHE A 209 20.35 2.65 -5.68
CA PHE A 209 19.58 1.50 -5.23
C PHE A 209 19.36 1.40 -3.71
N PHE A 210 20.26 1.93 -2.88
CA PHE A 210 20.17 1.78 -1.42
C PHE A 210 19.53 2.99 -0.74
N ASP A 211 18.53 2.71 0.09
CA ASP A 211 17.80 3.69 0.88
C ASP A 211 17.90 3.39 2.39
N ILE A 212 17.43 4.32 3.21
CA ILE A 212 17.24 4.13 4.65
C ILE A 212 15.75 4.19 4.95
N ALA A 213 15.25 3.27 5.77
CA ALA A 213 13.84 3.21 6.13
C ALA A 213 13.59 3.32 7.63
N VAL A 214 12.49 3.99 7.98
CA VAL A 214 11.91 3.98 9.34
C VAL A 214 10.68 3.08 9.31
N GLY A 215 10.68 2.06 10.17
CA GLY A 215 9.62 1.07 10.26
C GLY A 215 8.74 1.22 11.49
N TYR A 216 7.48 0.86 11.34
CA TYR A 216 6.47 0.80 12.39
C TYR A 216 5.75 -0.55 12.38
N SER A 217 5.62 -1.19 13.53
CA SER A 217 4.71 -2.33 13.70
C SER A 217 4.18 -2.41 15.12
N VAL A 218 3.25 -3.32 15.35
CA VAL A 218 2.64 -3.55 16.66
C VAL A 218 2.74 -5.01 17.07
N LYS A 219 2.76 -5.27 18.37
CA LYS A 219 2.80 -6.62 18.97
C LYS A 219 1.97 -6.66 20.24
N GLN A 220 1.45 -7.84 20.58
CA GLN A 220 0.71 -8.09 21.82
C GLN A 220 -0.47 -7.13 21.99
N ILE A 221 -1.21 -6.87 20.90
CA ILE A 221 -2.37 -5.97 20.93
C ILE A 221 -3.54 -6.61 21.69
N ASP A 222 -4.25 -5.80 22.48
CA ASP A 222 -5.42 -6.21 23.26
C ASP A 222 -6.75 -5.63 22.74
N TRP A 223 -6.70 -4.91 21.62
CA TRP A 223 -7.84 -4.21 20.99
C TRP A 223 -8.50 -3.12 21.87
N ARG A 224 -7.81 -2.68 22.93
CA ARG A 224 -8.21 -1.58 23.82
C ARG A 224 -7.19 -0.45 23.82
N GLY A 225 -6.29 -0.48 22.84
CA GLY A 225 -5.18 0.47 22.71
C GLY A 225 -3.99 0.21 23.62
N ASN A 226 -3.83 -1.01 24.13
CA ASN A 226 -2.59 -1.46 24.74
C ASN A 226 -1.86 -2.49 23.85
N GLY A 227 -0.58 -2.67 24.16
CA GLY A 227 0.34 -3.54 23.45
C GLY A 227 1.71 -2.88 23.33
N LYS A 228 2.50 -3.31 22.35
CA LYS A 228 3.86 -2.80 22.11
C LYS A 228 3.94 -2.23 20.71
N ARG A 229 4.34 -0.95 20.62
CA ARG A 229 4.78 -0.33 19.38
C ARG A 229 6.24 -0.71 19.14
N GLU A 230 6.54 -1.16 17.94
CA GLU A 230 7.90 -1.40 17.50
C GLU A 230 8.29 -0.32 16.47
N ILE A 231 9.44 0.30 16.70
CA ILE A 231 10.01 1.30 15.78
C ILE A 231 11.36 0.75 15.30
N PHE A 232 11.59 0.81 13.99
CA PHE A 232 12.79 0.28 13.35
C PHE A 232 13.52 1.36 12.55
N LEU A 233 14.83 1.22 12.48
CA LEU A 233 15.67 1.82 11.45
C LEU A 233 16.23 0.67 10.60
N SER A 234 16.14 0.77 9.28
CA SER A 234 16.52 -0.32 8.38
C SER A 234 17.22 0.22 7.14
N ILE A 235 18.00 -0.65 6.49
CA ILE A 235 18.39 -0.46 5.09
C ILE A 235 17.20 -0.87 4.22
N ASP A 236 16.98 -0.18 3.11
CA ASP A 236 15.99 -0.58 2.12
C ASP A 236 16.57 -0.47 0.70
N TYR A 237 15.80 -0.94 -0.28
CA TYR A 237 16.21 -1.01 -1.66
C TYR A 237 15.15 -0.40 -2.58
N ASP A 238 15.52 0.58 -3.40
CA ASP A 238 14.63 1.09 -4.46
C ASP A 238 14.82 0.28 -5.75
N LEU A 239 13.97 -0.73 -5.91
CA LEU A 239 14.00 -1.63 -7.07
C LEU A 239 13.69 -0.90 -8.39
N THR A 240 13.08 0.28 -8.33
CA THR A 240 12.69 1.05 -9.53
C THR A 240 13.89 1.69 -10.23
N LYS A 241 15.01 1.83 -9.51
CA LYS A 241 16.26 2.40 -10.02
C LYS A 241 17.13 1.38 -10.74
N ILE A 242 16.76 0.09 -10.73
CA ILE A 242 17.46 -0.94 -11.47
C ILE A 242 17.21 -0.75 -12.98
N PRO A 243 18.25 -0.57 -13.81
CA PRO A 243 18.11 -0.28 -15.23
C PRO A 243 17.68 -1.53 -16.02
N LEU A 244 16.38 -1.79 -16.07
CA LEU A 244 15.81 -2.96 -16.74
C LEU A 244 15.34 -2.62 -18.17
N LYS A 245 15.79 -3.41 -19.15
CA LYS A 245 15.40 -3.25 -20.56
C LYS A 245 14.00 -3.81 -20.86
N VAL A 246 13.62 -4.89 -20.19
CA VAL A 246 12.33 -5.57 -20.40
C VAL A 246 11.22 -4.82 -19.64
N TRP A 247 10.19 -4.38 -20.36
CA TRP A 247 9.05 -3.66 -19.79
C TRP A 247 8.38 -4.44 -18.67
N LEU A 248 8.12 -5.74 -18.86
CA LEU A 248 7.46 -6.57 -17.85
C LEU A 248 8.27 -6.64 -16.55
N LEU A 249 9.60 -6.76 -16.65
CA LEU A 249 10.48 -6.76 -15.48
C LEU A 249 10.44 -5.41 -14.75
N ARG A 250 10.38 -4.28 -15.46
CA ARG A 250 10.21 -2.96 -14.82
C ARG A 250 8.93 -2.89 -13.99
N GLN A 251 7.83 -3.44 -14.49
CA GLN A 251 6.57 -3.46 -13.76
C GLN A 251 6.61 -4.37 -12.53
N ILE A 252 7.21 -5.56 -12.67
CA ILE A 252 7.42 -6.48 -11.54
C ILE A 252 8.26 -5.80 -10.46
N PHE A 253 9.37 -5.14 -10.82
CA PHE A 253 10.23 -4.46 -9.86
C PHE A 253 9.53 -3.27 -9.21
N HIS A 254 8.71 -2.53 -9.95
CA HIS A 254 7.83 -1.51 -9.37
C HIS A 254 6.86 -2.08 -8.34
N LEU A 255 6.22 -3.22 -8.63
CA LEU A 255 5.30 -3.87 -7.70
C LEU A 255 6.02 -4.37 -6.46
N LEU A 256 7.18 -5.00 -6.64
CA LEU A 256 8.03 -5.43 -5.54
C LEU A 256 8.53 -4.24 -4.72
N ASN A 257 8.67 -3.05 -5.31
CA ASN A 257 9.09 -1.85 -4.58
C ASN A 257 8.06 -1.34 -3.58
N TYR A 258 6.79 -1.76 -3.66
CA TYR A 258 5.83 -1.51 -2.58
C TYR A 258 6.11 -2.37 -1.35
N TYR A 259 6.86 -3.46 -1.53
CA TYR A 259 7.24 -4.35 -0.46
C TYR A 259 8.64 -4.00 0.06
N HIS A 260 8.76 -3.78 1.36
CA HIS A 260 10.08 -3.64 1.97
C HIS A 260 10.72 -5.03 2.06
N LEU A 261 11.78 -5.25 1.26
CA LEU A 261 12.45 -6.54 1.21
C LEU A 261 13.22 -6.83 2.51
N PRO A 262 13.51 -8.11 2.81
CA PRO A 262 14.24 -8.45 4.01
C PRO A 262 15.62 -7.83 4.01
N SER A 263 15.98 -7.12 5.09
CA SER A 263 17.24 -6.39 5.19
C SER A 263 17.70 -6.26 6.65
N PRO A 264 18.93 -5.79 6.89
CA PRO A 264 19.40 -5.49 8.23
C PRO A 264 18.58 -4.37 8.86
N SER A 265 18.05 -4.61 10.06
CA SER A 265 17.23 -3.63 10.78
C SER A 265 17.59 -3.57 12.25
N LEU A 266 17.58 -2.35 12.79
CA LEU A 266 17.70 -2.06 14.21
C LEU A 266 16.32 -1.68 14.75
N ARG A 267 15.76 -2.49 15.64
CA ARG A 267 14.59 -2.09 16.42
C ARG A 267 15.04 -1.17 17.53
N ILE A 268 14.54 0.07 17.54
CA ILE A 268 14.85 1.12 18.51
C ILE A 268 13.91 1.00 19.73
N SER A 269 12.63 0.74 19.48
CA SER A 269 11.59 0.62 20.51
C SER A 269 10.84 -0.71 20.35
N PRO A 270 10.43 -1.40 21.43
CA PRO A 270 10.55 -1.00 22.85
C PRO A 270 11.96 -1.23 23.44
N ASN A 271 12.75 -2.12 22.84
CA ASN A 271 14.12 -2.41 23.25
C ASN A 271 15.02 -2.47 22.03
N PHE A 272 16.25 -1.96 22.20
CA PHE A 272 17.30 -2.06 21.20
C PHE A 272 17.58 -3.52 20.84
N ARG A 273 17.36 -3.87 19.58
CA ARG A 273 17.67 -5.20 19.04
C ARG A 273 18.06 -5.09 17.59
N PHE A 274 19.25 -5.56 17.27
CA PHE A 274 19.73 -5.68 15.90
C PHE A 274 19.28 -7.01 15.29
N TYR A 275 18.82 -6.94 14.04
CA TYR A 275 18.44 -8.08 13.21
C TYR A 275 19.34 -8.07 11.96
N VAL A 276 20.05 -9.17 11.72
CA VAL A 276 20.86 -9.33 10.50
C VAL A 276 19.95 -9.30 9.26
N ILE A 277 18.79 -9.95 9.36
CA ILE A 277 17.71 -9.89 8.37
C ILE A 277 16.39 -9.80 9.13
N LYS A 278 15.58 -8.82 8.79
CA LYS A 278 14.21 -8.67 9.28
C LYS A 278 13.25 -8.57 8.08
N PHE A 279 12.16 -9.32 8.18
CA PHE A 279 11.03 -9.31 7.26
C PHE A 279 9.95 -8.38 7.78
#